data_AF-A0A8H5GXS3-F1
#
_entry.id   AF-A0A8H5GXS3-F1
#
_cell.length_a   1.000
_cell.length_b   1.000
_cell.length_c   1.000
_cell.angle_alpha   90.00
_cell.angle_beta   90.00
_cell.angle_gamma   90.00
#
_symmetry.space_group_name_H-M   'P 1'
#
loop_
_entity.id
_entity.type
_entity.pdbx_description
1 polymer ?
#
loop_
_entity_poly.entity_id
_entity_poly.type
_entity_poly.pdbx_seq_one_letter_code
_entity_poly.pdbx_strand_id
1 'polypeptide(L)'
;MAINPNEDTEFNDALRKHGILPQLKTSLSSSPSPPPSPTFSDILNDFSSYELSELNDNIQDDEKERIISAYRRQRLAEEKIAIKKARFGRVYPIGRDDYAREVTEASKVNEEDDEGEQGTGVVCLLFKDGIPRSDRAVEQVRALANRYPRTKFVSIVGHKCIPNLPDSRVPMLIVYKNGEVQDQMVAWGADRKRAAKELEARLLMTGTLQSSEHIGTKRSNRLDECSDDEESESTDSDFEFDL
;
A
#
# COMPACT_ATOMS: atom_id res chain seq x y z
N MET A 1 -59.73 29.76 22.99
CA MET A 1 -58.73 29.36 21.98
C MET A 1 -57.41 29.15 22.70
N ALA A 2 -56.83 27.95 22.61
CA ALA A 2 -55.53 27.66 23.23
C ALA A 2 -54.42 28.24 22.33
N ILE A 3 -53.50 29.02 22.91
CA ILE A 3 -52.38 29.63 22.20
C ILE A 3 -51.34 28.53 21.94
N ASN A 4 -50.99 28.28 20.67
CA ASN A 4 -49.99 27.29 20.32
C ASN A 4 -48.57 27.90 20.49
N PRO A 5 -47.73 27.42 21.43
CA PRO A 5 -46.45 28.04 21.77
C PRO A 5 -45.38 27.94 20.67
N ASN A 6 -45.60 27.09 19.67
CA ASN A 6 -44.66 26.82 18.58
C ASN A 6 -45.00 27.60 17.30
N GLU A 7 -46.07 28.39 17.29
CA GLU A 7 -46.49 29.16 16.13
C GLU A 7 -45.69 30.47 16.06
N ASP A 8 -45.05 30.78 14.93
CA ASP A 8 -44.28 32.01 14.74
C ASP A 8 -45.22 33.15 14.36
N THR A 9 -45.85 33.74 15.38
CA THR A 9 -46.62 34.98 15.26
C THR A 9 -45.84 36.14 15.87
N GLU A 10 -46.03 37.36 15.36
CA GLU A 10 -45.40 38.56 15.93
C GLU A 10 -45.68 38.71 17.45
N PHE A 11 -46.84 38.21 17.88
CA PHE A 11 -47.20 38.13 19.29
C PHE A 11 -46.31 37.15 20.07
N ASN A 12 -46.07 35.95 19.55
CA ASN A 12 -45.22 34.95 20.20
C ASN A 12 -43.74 35.37 20.25
N ASP A 13 -43.25 36.09 19.24
CA ASP A 13 -41.90 36.66 19.25
C ASP A 13 -41.73 37.77 20.29
N ALA A 14 -42.75 38.63 20.45
CA ALA A 14 -42.77 39.60 21.55
C ALA A 14 -42.72 38.89 22.92
N LEU A 15 -43.45 37.79 23.08
CA LEU A 15 -43.42 36.99 24.32
C LEU A 15 -42.06 36.31 24.56
N ARG A 16 -41.37 35.83 23.51
CA ARG A 16 -40.00 35.31 23.61
C ARG A 16 -39.01 36.40 24.02
N LYS A 17 -39.16 37.60 23.47
CA LYS A 17 -38.32 38.77 23.81
C LYS A 17 -38.53 39.25 25.24
N HIS A 18 -39.76 39.17 25.76
CA HIS A 18 -40.09 39.49 27.15
C HIS A 18 -39.79 38.34 28.13
N GLY A 19 -39.26 37.21 27.66
CA GLY A 19 -38.86 36.07 28.50
C GLY A 19 -40.01 35.22 29.02
N ILE A 20 -41.20 35.35 28.44
CA ILE A 20 -42.40 34.59 28.82
C ILE A 20 -42.42 33.24 28.09
N LEU A 21 -41.94 33.19 26.85
CA LEU A 21 -41.73 31.95 26.08
C LEU A 21 -40.23 31.65 25.93
N PRO A 22 -39.81 30.37 25.95
CA PRO A 22 -38.44 29.98 25.63
C PRO A 22 -38.04 30.41 24.21
N GLN A 23 -36.79 30.83 24.01
CA GLN A 23 -36.28 31.12 22.67
C GLN A 23 -36.27 29.86 21.81
N LEU A 24 -36.76 29.98 20.57
CA LEU A 24 -36.75 28.88 19.60
C LEU A 24 -35.29 28.59 19.22
N LYS A 25 -34.88 27.32 19.34
CA LYS A 25 -33.51 26.89 19.01
C LYS A 25 -33.25 27.15 17.54
N THR A 26 -32.56 28.24 17.22
CA THR A 26 -32.11 28.53 15.85
C THR A 26 -31.20 27.38 15.41
N SER A 27 -31.63 26.61 14.41
CA SER A 27 -30.85 25.53 13.82
C SER A 27 -29.72 26.11 12.98
N LEU A 28 -28.66 26.58 13.64
CA LEU A 28 -27.36 26.77 13.00
C LEU A 28 -26.76 25.38 12.80
N SER A 29 -27.16 24.68 11.74
CA SER A 29 -26.47 23.49 11.27
C SER A 29 -25.09 23.93 10.75
N SER A 30 -24.08 23.82 11.62
CA SER A 30 -22.70 23.81 11.18
C SER A 30 -22.44 22.46 10.50
N SER A 31 -22.89 22.34 9.25
CA SER A 31 -22.43 21.26 8.38
C SER A 31 -21.01 21.62 7.95
N PRO A 32 -19.99 20.77 8.20
CA PRO A 32 -18.65 21.03 7.71
C PRO A 32 -18.68 21.13 6.18
N SER A 33 -18.01 22.12 5.60
CA SER A 33 -17.92 22.25 4.14
C SER A 33 -17.33 20.99 3.51
N PRO A 34 -17.87 20.52 2.36
CA PRO A 34 -17.35 19.35 1.68
C PRO A 34 -15.88 19.57 1.28
N PRO A 35 -15.07 18.50 1.21
CA PRO A 35 -13.68 18.61 0.79
C PRO A 35 -13.57 19.18 -0.63
N PRO A 36 -12.48 19.89 -0.96
CA PRO A 36 -12.27 20.43 -2.30
C PRO A 36 -12.23 19.29 -3.35
N SER A 37 -12.76 19.56 -4.55
CA SER A 37 -12.67 18.63 -5.67
C SER A 37 -11.19 18.38 -6.05
N PRO A 38 -10.83 17.14 -6.43
CA PRO A 38 -9.46 16.80 -6.80
C PRO A 38 -8.99 17.64 -8.00
N THR A 39 -7.71 18.00 -8.01
CA THR A 39 -7.10 18.76 -9.11
C THR A 39 -6.95 17.85 -10.34
N PHE A 40 -6.88 18.42 -11.54
CA PHE A 40 -6.62 17.66 -12.76
C PHE A 40 -5.37 16.79 -12.67
N SER A 41 -4.30 17.28 -12.01
CA SER A 41 -3.09 16.51 -11.73
C SER A 41 -3.32 15.30 -10.82
N ASP A 42 -4.20 15.42 -9.82
CA ASP A 42 -4.53 14.33 -8.90
C ASP A 42 -5.24 13.20 -9.64
N ILE A 43 -6.11 13.56 -10.58
CA ILE A 43 -6.80 12.63 -11.46
C ILE A 43 -5.79 11.92 -12.38
N LEU A 44 -4.82 12.65 -12.94
CA LEU A 44 -3.76 12.05 -13.79
C LEU A 44 -2.87 11.07 -13.02
N ASN A 45 -2.68 11.23 -11.70
CA ASN A 45 -1.90 10.31 -10.88
C ASN A 45 -2.48 8.88 -10.82
N ASP A 46 -3.77 8.73 -11.05
CA ASP A 46 -4.44 7.44 -10.98
C ASP A 46 -4.37 6.65 -12.30
N PHE A 47 -3.93 7.30 -13.39
CA PHE A 47 -3.82 6.68 -14.71
C PHE A 47 -2.42 6.08 -14.97
N SER A 48 -2.41 4.93 -15.63
CA SER A 48 -1.20 4.28 -16.14
C SER A 48 -0.60 5.03 -17.34
N SER A 49 0.67 4.75 -17.65
CA SER A 49 1.35 5.34 -18.83
C SER A 49 0.63 5.06 -20.15
N TYR A 50 -0.13 3.95 -20.22
CA TYR A 50 -0.97 3.59 -21.36
C TYR A 50 -2.29 4.38 -21.39
N GLU A 51 -3.03 4.44 -20.27
CA GLU A 51 -4.28 5.22 -20.20
C GLU A 51 -4.03 6.72 -20.45
N LEU A 52 -2.89 7.27 -20.00
CA LEU A 52 -2.47 8.63 -20.31
C LEU A 52 -2.20 8.85 -21.81
N SER A 53 -1.77 7.80 -22.54
CA SER A 53 -1.63 7.87 -24.00
C SER A 53 -2.98 8.04 -24.65
N GLU A 54 -3.94 7.18 -24.30
CA GLU A 54 -5.28 7.21 -24.87
C GLU A 54 -5.98 8.52 -24.54
N LEU A 55 -5.85 9.03 -23.32
CA LEU A 55 -6.44 10.30 -22.92
C LEU A 55 -5.86 11.48 -23.70
N ASN A 56 -4.55 11.46 -23.96
CA ASN A 56 -3.88 12.47 -24.78
C ASN A 56 -4.44 12.51 -26.21
N ASP A 57 -4.69 11.36 -26.82
CA ASP A 57 -5.15 11.25 -28.22
C ASP A 57 -6.63 11.66 -28.39
N ASN A 58 -7.43 11.66 -27.31
CA ASN A 58 -8.87 11.98 -27.34
C ASN A 58 -9.20 13.43 -26.96
N ILE A 59 -8.25 14.20 -26.44
CA ILE A 59 -8.47 15.58 -25.98
C ILE A 59 -8.19 16.56 -27.12
N GLN A 60 -9.14 17.45 -27.37
CA GLN A 60 -9.04 18.51 -28.39
C GLN A 60 -8.50 19.84 -27.83
N ASP A 61 -8.22 19.90 -26.53
CA ASP A 61 -7.75 21.10 -25.83
C ASP A 61 -6.21 21.08 -25.76
N ASP A 62 -5.59 21.92 -26.58
CA ASP A 62 -4.12 22.05 -26.72
C ASP A 62 -3.40 22.29 -25.39
N GLU A 63 -4.03 22.96 -24.41
CA GLU A 63 -3.41 23.22 -23.11
C GLU A 63 -3.38 21.94 -22.26
N LYS A 64 -4.49 21.21 -22.24
CA LYS A 64 -4.60 19.92 -21.51
C LYS A 64 -3.73 18.85 -22.14
N GLU A 65 -3.64 18.80 -23.47
CA GLU A 65 -2.75 17.89 -24.20
C GLU A 65 -1.28 18.08 -23.77
N ARG A 66 -0.83 19.33 -23.64
CA ARG A 66 0.53 19.65 -23.14
C ARG A 66 0.74 19.16 -21.71
N ILE A 67 -0.26 19.29 -20.84
CA ILE A 67 -0.17 18.83 -19.45
C ILE A 67 -0.10 17.29 -19.38
N ILE A 68 -0.95 16.59 -20.13
CA ILE A 68 -0.99 15.12 -20.12
C ILE A 68 0.28 14.54 -20.73
N SER A 69 0.76 15.09 -21.85
CA SER A 69 1.99 14.63 -22.49
C SER A 69 3.22 14.84 -21.59
N ALA A 70 3.30 15.94 -20.84
CA ALA A 70 4.33 16.17 -19.84
C ALA A 70 4.25 15.13 -18.71
N TYR A 71 3.04 14.89 -18.18
CA TYR A 71 2.80 13.91 -17.12
C TYR A 71 3.13 12.47 -17.55
N ARG A 72 2.77 12.10 -18.79
CA ARG A 72 3.15 10.82 -19.40
C ARG A 72 4.66 10.66 -19.52
N ARG A 73 5.36 11.71 -19.99
CA ARG A 73 6.82 11.69 -20.12
C ARG A 73 7.48 11.51 -18.75
N GLN A 74 6.97 12.18 -17.72
CA GLN A 74 7.43 12.02 -16.35
C GLN A 74 7.23 10.57 -15.87
N ARG A 75 6.02 10.00 -16.02
CA ARG A 75 5.74 8.60 -15.64
C ARG A 75 6.63 7.59 -16.34
N LEU A 76 6.83 7.74 -17.65
CA LEU A 76 7.73 6.86 -18.41
C LEU A 76 9.19 6.99 -17.97
N ALA A 77 9.62 8.17 -17.54
CA ALA A 77 10.96 8.36 -16.99
C ALA A 77 11.11 7.64 -15.63
N GLU A 78 10.12 7.78 -14.74
CA GLU A 78 10.07 7.09 -13.44
C GLU A 78 10.07 5.56 -13.61
N GLU A 79 9.26 5.02 -14.52
CA GLU A 79 9.22 3.59 -14.83
C GLU A 79 10.58 3.08 -15.35
N LYS A 80 11.22 3.84 -16.26
CA LYS A 80 12.56 3.49 -16.76
C LYS A 80 13.60 3.49 -15.66
N ILE A 81 13.53 4.45 -14.73
CA ILE A 81 14.40 4.49 -13.55
C ILE A 81 14.14 3.25 -12.69
N ALA A 82 12.88 2.94 -12.38
CA ALA A 82 12.52 1.76 -11.58
C ALA A 82 13.02 0.45 -12.21
N ILE A 83 12.93 0.30 -13.53
CA ILE A 83 13.46 -0.86 -14.27
C ILE A 83 14.99 -0.93 -14.17
N LYS A 84 15.70 0.20 -14.27
CA LYS A 84 17.16 0.23 -14.07
C LYS A 84 17.55 -0.15 -12.65
N LYS A 85 16.77 0.29 -11.66
CA LYS A 85 16.96 -0.02 -10.23
C LYS A 85 16.58 -1.46 -9.87
N ALA A 86 15.83 -2.15 -10.73
CA ALA A 86 15.48 -3.57 -10.60
C ALA A 86 16.67 -4.49 -10.95
N ARG A 87 17.79 -4.36 -10.21
CA ARG A 87 19.05 -5.09 -10.46
C ARG A 87 18.99 -6.55 -10.04
N PHE A 88 18.17 -6.86 -9.05
CA PHE A 88 17.90 -8.18 -8.52
C PHE A 88 16.52 -8.65 -8.99
N GLY A 89 15.91 -9.59 -8.27
CA GLY A 89 14.68 -10.25 -8.74
C GLY A 89 14.66 -11.74 -8.47
N ARG A 90 15.66 -12.27 -7.74
CA ARG A 90 15.73 -13.66 -7.30
C ARG A 90 16.53 -13.78 -6.02
N VAL A 91 16.50 -14.97 -5.42
CA VAL A 91 17.32 -15.30 -4.25
C VAL A 91 18.63 -15.93 -4.70
N TYR A 92 19.75 -15.39 -4.23
CA TYR A 92 21.09 -15.87 -4.58
C TYR A 92 21.63 -16.78 -3.47
N PRO A 93 21.89 -18.07 -3.74
CA PRO A 93 22.54 -18.94 -2.78
C PRO A 93 24.02 -18.58 -2.65
N ILE A 94 24.52 -18.43 -1.43
CA ILE A 94 25.91 -18.03 -1.16
C ILE A 94 26.60 -19.01 -0.19
N GLY A 95 27.93 -19.05 -0.27
CA GLY A 95 28.79 -19.75 0.69
C GLY A 95 29.14 -18.89 1.90
N ARG A 96 29.82 -19.49 2.88
CA ARG A 96 30.34 -18.76 4.05
C ARG A 96 31.36 -17.70 3.65
N ASP A 97 32.25 -18.06 2.73
CA ASP A 97 33.36 -17.21 2.30
C ASP A 97 32.88 -15.98 1.52
N ASP A 98 31.71 -16.10 0.89
CA ASP A 98 31.07 -15.02 0.14
C ASP A 98 30.23 -14.09 1.03
N TYR A 99 30.00 -14.43 2.30
CA TYR A 99 29.08 -13.67 3.16
C TYR A 99 29.46 -12.19 3.27
N ALA A 100 30.72 -11.89 3.54
CA ALA A 100 31.17 -10.51 3.70
C ALA A 100 30.95 -9.68 2.41
N ARG A 101 31.31 -10.26 1.25
CA ARG A 101 31.15 -9.62 -0.05
C ARG A 101 29.68 -9.47 -0.47
N GLU A 102 28.93 -10.56 -0.39
CA GLU A 102 27.57 -10.63 -0.91
C GLU A 102 26.53 -9.99 0.00
N VAL A 103 26.84 -9.83 1.30
CA VAL A 103 25.95 -9.24 2.31
C VAL A 103 26.47 -7.89 2.78
N THR A 104 27.60 -7.86 3.49
CA THR A 104 28.08 -6.64 4.15
C THR A 104 28.57 -5.59 3.14
N GLU A 105 29.46 -5.95 2.22
CA GLU A 105 29.97 -5.03 1.19
C GLU A 105 28.88 -4.64 0.19
N ALA A 106 28.10 -5.62 -0.28
CA ALA A 106 26.96 -5.35 -1.16
C ALA A 106 25.97 -4.34 -0.55
N SER A 107 25.79 -4.34 0.77
CA SER A 107 24.89 -3.39 1.43
C SER A 107 25.39 -1.95 1.48
N LYS A 108 26.71 -1.73 1.25
CA LYS A 108 27.33 -0.39 1.17
C LYS A 108 27.27 0.21 -0.23
N VAL A 109 27.00 -0.61 -1.25
CA VAL A 109 26.93 -0.14 -2.62
C VAL A 109 25.71 0.76 -2.78
N ASN A 110 25.94 2.02 -3.10
CA ASN A 110 24.89 2.98 -3.46
C ASN A 110 24.51 2.79 -4.93
N GLU A 111 23.28 3.16 -5.29
CA GLU A 111 22.93 3.32 -6.70
C GLU A 111 23.43 4.67 -7.20
N GLU A 112 23.81 4.73 -8.49
CA GLU A 112 24.36 5.94 -9.12
C GLU A 112 23.41 7.15 -9.03
N ASP A 113 22.11 6.87 -8.91
CA ASP A 113 21.02 7.86 -8.86
C ASP A 113 20.48 8.12 -7.44
N ASP A 114 21.11 7.60 -6.38
CA ASP A 114 20.63 7.83 -5.01
C ASP A 114 21.23 9.11 -4.41
N GLU A 115 20.37 10.02 -3.92
CA GLU A 115 20.78 11.21 -3.18
C GLU A 115 21.31 10.79 -1.79
N GLY A 116 22.60 10.43 -1.74
CA GLY A 116 23.35 10.12 -0.52
C GLY A 116 23.75 8.65 -0.36
N GLU A 117 24.43 8.36 0.76
CA GLU A 117 24.92 7.01 1.10
C GLU A 117 23.81 6.16 1.72
N GLN A 118 22.77 5.83 0.95
CA GLN A 118 21.63 5.06 1.46
C GLN A 118 21.93 3.55 1.54
N GLY A 119 22.86 3.05 0.73
CA GLY A 119 23.21 1.64 0.61
C GLY A 119 22.09 0.77 0.04
N THR A 120 22.48 -0.33 -0.60
CA THR A 120 21.52 -1.35 -1.09
C THR A 120 21.00 -2.17 0.08
N GLY A 121 19.69 -2.36 0.18
CA GLY A 121 19.11 -3.29 1.16
C GLY A 121 19.49 -4.74 0.83
N VAL A 122 20.01 -5.48 1.80
CA VAL A 122 20.34 -6.90 1.64
C VAL A 122 19.66 -7.73 2.72
N VAL A 123 18.91 -8.75 2.32
CA VAL A 123 18.24 -9.70 3.22
C VAL A 123 18.89 -11.06 3.10
N CYS A 124 19.52 -11.52 4.19
CA CYS A 124 20.19 -12.82 4.27
C CYS A 124 19.33 -13.82 5.04
N LEU A 125 18.88 -14.88 4.36
CA LEU A 125 18.14 -15.99 4.96
C LEU A 125 19.08 -17.16 5.28
N LEU A 126 19.23 -17.46 6.57
CA LEU A 126 19.86 -18.67 7.07
C LEU A 126 18.78 -19.75 7.23
N PHE A 127 18.85 -20.79 6.39
CA PHE A 127 17.84 -21.85 6.33
C PHE A 127 18.45 -23.24 6.56
N LYS A 128 17.60 -24.23 6.83
CA LYS A 128 17.96 -25.66 6.88
C LYS A 128 16.83 -26.47 6.26
N ASP A 129 17.18 -27.35 5.33
CA ASP A 129 16.22 -28.23 4.66
C ASP A 129 15.60 -29.23 5.64
N GLY A 130 14.34 -29.59 5.40
CA GLY A 130 13.61 -30.57 6.22
C GLY A 130 12.94 -29.99 7.46
N ILE A 131 13.07 -28.68 7.70
CA ILE A 131 12.32 -27.97 8.74
C ILE A 131 11.15 -27.23 8.07
N PRO A 132 9.87 -27.58 8.34
CA PRO A 132 8.73 -27.01 7.62
C PRO A 132 8.61 -25.48 7.66
N ARG A 133 9.01 -24.84 8.77
CA ARG A 133 9.03 -23.37 8.88
C ARG A 133 10.16 -22.74 8.07
N SER A 134 11.28 -23.45 7.91
CA SER A 134 12.42 -23.02 7.10
C SER A 134 12.06 -23.05 5.62
N ASP A 135 11.45 -24.14 5.14
CA ASP A 135 11.05 -24.29 3.74
C ASP A 135 10.03 -23.20 3.34
N ARG A 136 9.06 -22.91 4.21
CA ARG A 136 8.12 -21.79 4.03
C ARG A 136 8.81 -20.44 3.98
N ALA A 137 9.80 -20.18 4.83
CA ALA A 137 10.54 -18.93 4.81
C ALA A 137 11.32 -18.75 3.49
N VAL A 138 11.87 -19.84 2.93
CA VAL A 138 12.51 -19.82 1.61
C VAL A 138 11.50 -19.41 0.52
N GLU A 139 10.29 -19.98 0.52
CA GLU A 139 9.22 -19.60 -0.43
C GLU A 139 8.80 -18.14 -0.27
N GLN A 140 8.62 -17.67 0.97
CA GLN A 140 8.28 -16.27 1.26
C GLN A 140 9.36 -15.32 0.74
N VAL A 141 10.63 -15.60 1.01
CA VAL A 141 11.76 -14.79 0.55
C VAL A 141 11.87 -14.82 -0.97
N ARG A 142 11.61 -15.95 -1.63
CA ARG A 142 11.55 -16.02 -3.11
C ARG A 142 10.45 -15.13 -3.69
N ALA A 143 9.25 -15.16 -3.10
CA ALA A 143 8.16 -14.30 -3.54
C ALA A 143 8.49 -12.80 -3.38
N LEU A 144 9.13 -12.44 -2.27
CA LEU A 144 9.55 -11.06 -2.02
C LEU A 144 10.70 -10.62 -2.94
N ALA A 145 11.64 -11.51 -3.25
CA ALA A 145 12.72 -11.21 -4.18
C ALA A 145 12.18 -10.87 -5.59
N ASN A 146 11.16 -11.58 -6.06
CA ASN A 146 10.50 -11.27 -7.33
C ASN A 146 9.75 -9.94 -7.30
N ARG A 147 9.16 -9.58 -6.16
CA ARG A 147 8.36 -8.34 -5.99
C ARG A 147 9.24 -7.10 -5.80
N TYR A 148 10.39 -7.25 -5.15
CA TYR A 148 11.30 -6.16 -4.80
C TYR A 148 12.66 -6.35 -5.46
N PRO A 149 12.76 -6.18 -6.79
CA PRO A 149 13.99 -6.40 -7.52
C PRO A 149 15.09 -5.37 -7.21
N ARG A 150 14.78 -4.30 -6.48
CA ARG A 150 15.79 -3.35 -5.98
C ARG A 150 16.57 -3.88 -4.77
N THR A 151 15.97 -4.75 -3.96
CA THR A 151 16.57 -5.31 -2.75
C THR A 151 17.24 -6.64 -3.07
N LYS A 152 18.45 -6.85 -2.55
CA LYS A 152 19.18 -8.10 -2.75
C LYS A 152 18.73 -9.13 -1.73
N PHE A 153 18.30 -10.30 -2.20
CA PHE A 153 17.97 -11.43 -1.33
C PHE A 153 18.99 -12.54 -1.51
N VAL A 154 19.56 -13.01 -0.41
CA VAL A 154 20.52 -14.12 -0.41
C VAL A 154 20.08 -15.22 0.53
N SER A 155 20.48 -16.45 0.24
CA SER A 155 20.24 -17.60 1.10
C SER A 155 21.53 -18.36 1.38
N ILE A 156 21.66 -18.84 2.61
CA ILE A 156 22.80 -19.65 3.04
C ILE A 156 22.32 -20.76 3.97
N VAL A 157 22.93 -21.93 3.86
CA VAL A 157 22.62 -23.03 4.77
C VAL A 157 23.15 -22.66 6.17
N GLY A 158 22.29 -22.71 7.19
CA GLY A 158 22.57 -22.16 8.51
C GLY A 158 23.87 -22.67 9.14
N HIS A 159 24.14 -23.98 9.03
CA HIS A 159 25.36 -24.60 9.56
C HIS A 159 26.64 -24.19 8.79
N LYS A 160 26.53 -23.76 7.53
CA LYS A 160 27.67 -23.24 6.75
C LYS A 160 28.03 -21.83 7.22
N CYS A 161 27.03 -21.02 7.55
CA CYS A 161 27.22 -19.64 8.02
C CYS A 161 27.65 -19.56 9.49
N ILE A 162 27.03 -20.34 10.36
CA ILE A 162 27.29 -20.33 11.82
C ILE A 162 27.50 -21.78 12.26
N PRO A 163 28.71 -22.15 12.72
CA PRO A 163 28.97 -23.49 13.23
C PRO A 163 28.03 -23.81 14.38
N ASN A 164 27.44 -25.01 14.38
CA ASN A 164 26.52 -25.49 15.42
C ASN A 164 25.29 -24.60 15.66
N LEU A 165 24.76 -23.94 14.63
CA LEU A 165 23.49 -23.20 14.72
C LEU A 165 22.35 -24.16 15.09
N PRO A 166 21.68 -24.00 16.26
CA PRO A 166 20.62 -24.90 16.66
C PRO A 166 19.38 -24.72 15.78
N ASP A 167 18.72 -25.83 15.47
CA ASP A 167 17.50 -25.87 14.65
C ASP A 167 16.38 -24.99 15.22
N SER A 168 16.35 -24.81 16.54
CA SER A 168 15.41 -23.92 17.23
C SER A 168 15.50 -22.47 16.76
N ARG A 169 16.65 -22.02 16.26
CA ARG A 169 16.89 -20.66 15.75
C ARG A 169 16.66 -20.49 14.24
N VAL A 170 16.48 -21.58 13.51
CA VAL A 170 16.27 -21.59 12.05
C VAL A 170 14.78 -21.62 11.73
N PRO A 171 14.28 -20.88 10.72
CA PRO A 171 15.01 -19.94 9.86
C PRO A 171 15.37 -18.63 10.58
N MET A 172 16.52 -18.07 10.25
CA MET A 172 16.97 -16.77 10.73
C MET A 172 17.14 -15.82 9.55
N LEU A 173 16.58 -14.62 9.66
CA LEU A 173 16.78 -13.56 8.67
C LEU A 173 17.62 -12.46 9.28
N ILE A 174 18.64 -12.02 8.56
CA ILE A 174 19.51 -10.91 8.96
C ILE A 174 19.44 -9.87 7.86
N VAL A 175 19.04 -8.67 8.23
CA VAL A 175 18.76 -7.56 7.31
C VAL A 175 19.89 -6.56 7.43
N TYR A 176 20.52 -6.24 6.30
CA TYR A 176 21.62 -5.29 6.21
C TYR A 176 21.24 -4.09 5.35
N LYS A 177 21.79 -2.93 5.73
CA LYS A 177 21.76 -1.71 4.94
C LYS A 177 22.95 -0.84 5.34
N ASN A 178 23.63 -0.27 4.36
CA ASN A 178 24.81 0.58 4.55
C ASN A 178 25.94 -0.07 5.37
N GLY A 179 26.14 -1.39 5.25
CA GLY A 179 27.16 -2.13 5.99
C GLY A 179 26.77 -2.52 7.42
N GLU A 180 25.60 -2.10 7.91
CA GLU A 180 25.12 -2.34 9.27
C GLU A 180 23.92 -3.29 9.30
N VAL A 181 23.75 -3.99 10.42
CA VAL A 181 22.58 -4.85 10.67
C VAL A 181 21.41 -3.98 11.12
N GLN A 182 20.34 -3.97 10.34
CA GLN A 182 19.13 -3.20 10.61
C GLN A 182 18.13 -3.98 11.46
N ASP A 183 17.99 -5.29 11.22
CA ASP A 183 17.13 -6.18 12.00
C ASP A 183 17.64 -7.61 11.92
N GLN A 184 17.33 -8.38 12.97
CA GLN A 184 17.62 -9.79 13.05
C GLN A 184 16.37 -10.54 13.56
N MET A 185 15.84 -11.41 12.70
CA MET A 185 14.71 -12.28 13.01
C MET A 185 15.22 -13.68 13.30
N VAL A 186 15.15 -14.12 14.55
CA VAL A 186 15.52 -15.48 14.92
C VAL A 186 14.28 -16.36 14.98
N ALA A 187 14.38 -17.60 14.50
CA ALA A 187 13.31 -18.61 14.56
C ALA A 187 12.00 -18.13 13.90
N TRP A 188 12.09 -17.53 12.71
CA TRP A 188 10.91 -17.00 12.01
C TRP A 188 9.87 -18.10 11.75
N GLY A 189 8.64 -17.87 12.23
CA GLY A 189 7.54 -18.83 12.12
C GLY A 189 7.62 -20.03 13.08
N ALA A 190 8.41 -19.93 14.15
CA ALA A 190 8.49 -20.94 15.21
C ALA A 190 7.27 -20.96 16.14
N ASP A 191 6.72 -19.78 16.42
CA ASP A 191 5.58 -19.55 17.31
C ASP A 191 4.25 -19.92 16.62
N ARG A 192 4.05 -19.40 15.41
CA ARG A 192 2.87 -19.65 14.59
C ARG A 192 3.23 -19.62 13.11
N LYS A 193 2.31 -20.11 12.28
CA LYS A 193 2.42 -19.90 10.83
C LYS A 193 2.29 -18.40 10.54
N ARG A 194 3.30 -17.82 9.89
CA ARG A 194 3.35 -16.41 9.50
C ARG A 194 3.13 -16.27 8.00
N ALA A 195 2.43 -15.23 7.58
CA ALA A 195 2.22 -14.93 6.16
C ALA A 195 3.40 -14.15 5.55
N ALA A 196 3.57 -14.21 4.23
CA ALA A 196 4.58 -13.43 3.52
C ALA A 196 4.41 -11.91 3.74
N LYS A 197 3.17 -11.44 3.87
CA LYS A 197 2.84 -10.03 4.16
C LYS A 197 3.42 -9.54 5.50
N GLU A 198 3.53 -10.42 6.50
CA GLU A 198 4.15 -10.04 7.79
C GLU A 198 5.66 -9.83 7.66
N LEU A 199 6.31 -10.67 6.85
CA LEU A 199 7.73 -10.51 6.55
C LEU A 199 7.96 -9.24 5.74
N GLU A 200 7.13 -8.99 4.72
CA GLU A 200 7.13 -7.78 3.91
C GLU A 200 7.01 -6.52 4.77
N ALA A 201 6.01 -6.46 5.65
CA ALA A 201 5.79 -5.32 6.54
C ALA A 201 7.01 -5.04 7.42
N ARG A 202 7.64 -6.08 7.98
CA ARG A 202 8.80 -5.90 8.84
C ARG A 202 10.04 -5.44 8.07
N LEU A 203 10.22 -5.89 6.83
CA LEU A 203 11.30 -5.43 5.95
C LEU A 203 11.06 -3.99 5.42
N LEU A 204 9.80 -3.58 5.25
CA LEU A 204 9.45 -2.18 4.95
C LEU A 204 9.76 -1.27 6.14
N MET A 205 9.45 -1.69 7.37
CA MET A 205 9.75 -0.92 8.59
C MET A 205 11.25 -0.66 8.79
N THR A 206 12.12 -1.58 8.37
CA THR A 206 13.58 -1.39 8.42
C THR A 206 14.13 -0.51 7.30
N GLY A 207 13.27 -0.04 6.38
CA GLY A 207 13.67 0.75 5.22
C GLY A 207 14.56 -0.01 4.23
N THR A 208 14.61 -1.34 4.32
CA THR A 208 15.37 -2.19 3.37
C THR A 208 14.57 -2.55 2.13
N LEU A 209 13.24 -2.54 2.23
CA LEU A 209 12.35 -2.48 1.09
C LEU A 209 11.89 -1.04 0.88
N GLN A 210 11.73 -0.67 -0.37
CA GLN A 210 11.05 0.56 -0.73
C GLN A 210 9.63 0.24 -1.13
N SER A 211 8.68 1.00 -0.59
CA SER A 211 7.28 0.88 -0.95
C SER A 211 7.12 1.09 -2.46
N SER A 212 6.70 0.04 -3.17
CA SER A 212 6.28 0.13 -4.57
C SER A 212 4.91 0.80 -4.67
N GLU A 213 4.68 1.92 -3.98
CA GLU A 213 3.35 2.57 -3.94
C GLU A 213 3.03 3.43 -5.17
N HIS A 214 3.92 3.49 -6.17
CA HIS A 214 3.69 4.35 -7.34
C HIS A 214 3.22 3.62 -8.61
N ILE A 215 3.05 2.30 -8.57
CA ILE A 215 2.56 1.52 -9.72
C ILE A 215 1.11 1.11 -9.45
N GLY A 216 0.22 2.09 -9.60
CA GLY A 216 -1.21 1.94 -9.89
C GLY A 216 -2.02 0.92 -9.09
N THR A 217 -2.45 1.24 -7.87
CA THR A 217 -3.72 0.72 -7.32
C THR A 217 -4.26 1.60 -6.18
N LYS A 218 -4.79 2.78 -6.49
CA LYS A 218 -5.73 3.52 -5.61
C LYS A 218 -7.17 3.48 -6.15
N ARG A 219 -7.53 2.42 -6.89
CA ARG A 219 -8.87 2.24 -7.50
C ARG A 219 -9.92 1.56 -6.61
N SER A 220 -9.66 1.29 -5.33
CA SER A 220 -10.66 0.66 -4.45
C SER A 220 -10.66 1.34 -3.09
N ASN A 221 -11.63 2.25 -2.90
CA ASN A 221 -12.23 2.62 -1.59
C ASN A 221 -13.24 3.79 -1.69
N ARG A 222 -13.80 4.14 -2.86
CA ARG A 222 -14.74 5.27 -2.99
C ARG A 222 -16.06 4.99 -3.71
N LEU A 223 -16.33 3.75 -4.11
CA LEU A 223 -17.59 3.38 -4.75
C LEU A 223 -18.12 2.11 -4.09
N ASP A 224 -18.66 2.24 -2.88
CA ASP A 224 -19.54 1.25 -2.24
C ASP A 224 -20.34 2.00 -1.16
N GLU A 225 -21.25 2.88 -1.59
CA GLU A 225 -22.30 3.46 -0.75
C GLU A 225 -23.33 4.19 -1.64
N CYS A 226 -24.10 3.42 -2.43
CA CYS A 226 -25.42 3.84 -2.91
C CYS A 226 -26.15 2.65 -3.54
N SER A 227 -26.83 1.84 -2.73
CA SER A 227 -27.96 1.02 -3.18
C SER A 227 -28.74 0.53 -1.96
N ASP A 228 -29.47 1.45 -1.34
CA ASP A 228 -30.68 1.10 -0.59
C ASP A 228 -31.87 1.73 -1.33
N ASP A 229 -33.02 1.07 -1.19
CA ASP A 229 -34.38 1.39 -1.70
C ASP A 229 -34.80 0.59 -2.96
N GLU A 230 -35.84 -0.26 -2.98
CA GLU A 230 -36.84 -0.68 -2.00
C GLU A 230 -37.35 -2.11 -2.34
N GLU A 231 -37.70 -2.87 -1.31
CA GLU A 231 -38.62 -4.01 -1.41
C GLU A 231 -40.07 -3.50 -1.52
N SER A 232 -40.83 -4.00 -2.49
CA SER A 232 -42.28 -4.04 -2.36
C SER A 232 -42.81 -5.42 -2.79
N GLU A 233 -43.47 -6.06 -1.83
CA GLU A 233 -43.98 -7.42 -1.79
C GLU A 233 -45.06 -7.76 -2.83
N SER A 234 -45.08 -9.05 -3.23
CA SER A 234 -46.26 -9.92 -3.40
C SER A 234 -47.30 -9.55 -4.50
N THR A 235 -47.91 -10.45 -5.27
CA THR A 235 -48.49 -11.77 -5.00
C THR A 235 -48.72 -12.49 -6.34
N ASP A 236 -48.44 -13.79 -6.35
CA ASP A 236 -49.29 -14.91 -6.79
C ASP A 236 -50.29 -14.71 -7.95
N SER A 237 -50.09 -15.45 -9.05
CA SER A 237 -51.16 -16.21 -9.72
C SER A 237 -50.59 -17.06 -10.88
N ASP A 238 -50.88 -18.36 -10.79
CA ASP A 238 -50.83 -19.39 -11.82
C ASP A 238 -51.07 -18.89 -13.26
N PHE A 239 -50.29 -19.37 -14.23
CA PHE A 239 -50.84 -19.74 -15.54
C PHE A 239 -49.93 -20.74 -16.28
N GLU A 240 -50.43 -21.97 -16.30
CA GLU A 240 -50.07 -23.09 -17.17
C GLU A 240 -50.30 -22.72 -18.65
N PHE A 241 -49.38 -23.08 -19.55
CA PHE A 241 -49.75 -23.32 -20.96
C PHE A 241 -48.82 -24.34 -21.61
N ASP A 242 -49.37 -25.53 -21.82
CA ASP A 242 -48.98 -26.46 -22.87
C ASP A 242 -49.10 -25.79 -24.24
N LEU A 243 -48.06 -25.92 -25.09
CA LEU A 243 -48.18 -26.42 -26.47
C LEU A 243 -46.81 -26.75 -27.06
#